data_AF-A0A941F9V2-F1
#
_entry.id   AF-A0A941F9V2-F1
#
_cell.length_a   1.000
_cell.length_b   1.000
_cell.length_c   1.000
_cell.angle_alpha   90.00
_cell.angle_beta   90.00
_cell.angle_gamma   90.00
#
_symmetry.space_group_name_H-M   'P 1'
#
loop_
_entity.id
_entity.type
_entity.pdbx_description
1 polymer ?
#
loop_
_entity_poly.entity_id
_entity_poly.type
_entity_poly.pdbx_seq_one_letter_code
_entity_poly.pdbx_strand_id
1 'polypeptide(L)'
;MAAATSEVPIVFSSLHRRLAVEGDPVVRVSLILAIAQLAREHQDERAPAWARELWSDPGRSPEIRIGAGLAWLCLVGDPVPDELRALLTDPSTDQCSDLFQRVPWLGPVDANSGLRRCIHEMLTPDVPWHSVR
;
A
#
# COMPACT_ATOMS: atom_id res chain seq x y z
N MET A 1 -7.66 2.83 -32.74
CA MET A 1 -7.31 2.62 -31.32
C MET A 1 -5.81 2.82 -31.18
N ALA A 2 -5.35 3.99 -30.76
CA ALA A 2 -3.91 4.27 -30.52
C ALA A 2 -3.63 5.37 -29.49
N ALA A 3 -4.66 5.99 -28.88
CA ALA A 3 -4.48 7.11 -27.95
C ALA A 3 -4.36 6.68 -26.48
N ALA A 4 -5.04 5.61 -26.07
CA ALA A 4 -5.15 5.22 -24.65
C ALA A 4 -3.82 4.73 -24.03
N THR A 5 -2.91 4.14 -24.82
CA THR A 5 -1.62 3.63 -24.32
C THR A 5 -0.60 4.75 -24.07
N SER A 6 -0.74 5.91 -24.71
CA SER A 6 0.15 7.07 -24.48
C SER A 6 -0.12 7.78 -23.17
N GLU A 7 -1.31 7.62 -22.59
CA GLU A 7 -1.74 8.36 -21.39
C GLU A 7 -1.24 7.70 -20.10
N VAL A 8 -1.10 6.38 -20.09
CA VAL A 8 -0.70 5.61 -18.90
C VAL A 8 0.69 6.00 -18.37
N PRO A 9 1.75 6.10 -19.20
CA PRO A 9 3.06 6.58 -18.73
C PRO A 9 3.03 8.02 -18.19
N ILE A 10 2.15 8.87 -18.74
CA ILE A 10 1.97 10.26 -18.31
C ILE A 10 1.29 10.32 -16.94
N VAL A 11 0.27 9.49 -16.71
CA VAL A 11 -0.42 9.36 -15.42
C VAL A 11 0.56 8.85 -14.35
N PHE A 12 1.31 7.78 -14.63
CA PHE A 12 2.35 7.29 -13.71
C PHE A 12 3.35 8.38 -13.34
N SER A 13 3.90 9.05 -14.35
CA SER A 13 4.89 10.11 -14.15
C SER A 13 4.33 11.27 -13.31
N SER A 14 3.05 11.60 -13.51
CA SER A 14 2.36 12.65 -12.76
C SER A 14 2.12 12.25 -11.30
N LEU A 15 1.74 11.00 -11.06
CA LEU A 15 1.56 10.46 -9.70
C LEU A 15 2.89 10.41 -8.95
N HIS A 16 3.96 9.90 -9.56
CA HIS A 16 5.29 9.91 -8.96
C HIS A 16 5.80 11.33 -8.67
N ARG A 17 5.60 12.27 -9.60
CA ARG A 17 5.96 13.68 -9.38
C ARG A 17 5.17 14.28 -8.23
N ARG A 18 3.87 13.98 -8.12
CA ARG A 18 3.05 14.47 -7.00
C ARG A 18 3.52 13.87 -5.68
N LEU A 19 3.78 12.57 -5.64
CA LEU A 19 4.28 11.87 -4.44
C LEU A 19 5.59 12.48 -3.92
N ALA A 20 6.49 12.90 -4.80
CA ALA A 20 7.78 13.49 -4.43
C ALA A 20 7.68 14.82 -3.67
N VAL A 21 6.59 15.58 -3.86
CA VAL A 21 6.40 16.92 -3.26
C VAL A 21 5.24 16.96 -2.26
N GLU A 22 4.44 15.90 -2.18
CA GLU A 22 3.28 15.86 -1.31
C GLU A 22 3.71 15.91 0.16
N GLY A 23 3.02 16.73 0.95
CA GLY A 23 3.25 16.90 2.39
C GLY A 23 2.22 16.18 3.24
N ASP A 24 1.00 16.03 2.71
CA ASP A 24 -0.09 15.39 3.44
C ASP A 24 0.10 13.86 3.47
N PRO A 25 0.12 13.26 4.67
CA PRO A 25 0.47 11.85 4.81
C PRO A 25 -0.65 10.91 4.31
N VAL A 26 -1.93 11.34 4.35
CA VAL A 26 -3.06 10.59 3.77
C VAL A 26 -2.95 10.58 2.24
N VAL A 27 -2.61 11.73 1.65
CA VAL A 27 -2.44 11.85 0.20
C VAL A 27 -1.23 11.04 -0.26
N ARG A 28 -0.11 11.05 0.46
CA ARG A 28 1.06 10.20 0.16
C ARG A 28 0.72 8.73 0.08
N VAL A 29 0.05 8.21 1.11
CA VAL A 29 -0.39 6.80 1.15
C VAL A 29 -1.33 6.49 -0.02
N SER A 30 -2.30 7.37 -0.27
CA SER A 30 -3.24 7.22 -1.38
C SER A 30 -2.54 7.18 -2.74
N LEU A 31 -1.53 8.04 -2.96
CA LEU A 31 -0.73 8.07 -4.18
C LEU A 31 0.10 6.79 -4.35
N ILE A 32 0.76 6.31 -3.29
CA ILE A 32 1.55 5.07 -3.34
C ILE A 32 0.68 3.90 -3.82
N LEU A 33 -0.53 3.80 -3.29
CA LEU A 33 -1.44 2.70 -3.61
C LEU A 33 -2.09 2.87 -4.98
N ALA A 34 -2.40 4.10 -5.40
CA ALA A 34 -2.84 4.37 -6.76
C ALA A 34 -1.77 3.97 -7.79
N ILE A 35 -0.49 4.26 -7.51
CA ILE A 35 0.64 3.82 -8.34
C ILE A 35 0.70 2.28 -8.36
N ALA A 36 0.56 1.62 -7.21
CA ALA A 36 0.59 0.16 -7.12
C ALA A 36 -0.59 -0.50 -7.87
N GLN A 37 -1.80 0.04 -7.75
CA GLN A 37 -2.96 -0.46 -8.47
C GLN A 37 -2.78 -0.30 -9.98
N LEU A 38 -2.36 0.89 -10.43
CA LEU A 38 -2.09 1.13 -11.84
C LEU A 38 -0.98 0.20 -12.36
N ALA A 39 0.04 -0.07 -11.55
CA ALA A 39 1.12 -1.00 -11.91
C ALA A 39 0.63 -2.43 -12.03
N ARG A 40 -0.27 -2.86 -11.15
CA ARG A 40 -0.91 -4.17 -11.23
C ARG A 40 -1.75 -4.31 -12.49
N GLU A 41 -2.57 -3.30 -12.81
CA GLU A 41 -3.42 -3.27 -14.01
C GLU A 41 -2.59 -3.33 -15.31
N HIS A 42 -1.41 -2.73 -15.30
CA HIS A 42 -0.50 -2.70 -16.44
C HIS A 42 0.63 -3.73 -16.40
N GLN A 43 0.62 -4.64 -15.41
CA GLN A 43 1.64 -5.67 -15.20
C GLN A 43 3.08 -5.11 -15.17
N ASP A 44 3.28 -3.96 -14.52
CA ASP A 44 4.60 -3.36 -14.37
C ASP A 44 5.47 -4.16 -13.39
N GLU A 45 6.41 -4.92 -13.95
CA GLU A 45 7.35 -5.78 -13.23
C GLU A 45 8.29 -5.01 -12.28
N ARG A 46 8.41 -3.68 -12.44
CA ARG A 46 9.28 -2.84 -11.61
C ARG A 46 8.61 -2.38 -10.32
N ALA A 47 7.28 -2.38 -10.26
CA ALA A 47 6.54 -1.86 -9.13
C ALA A 47 6.80 -2.61 -7.80
N PRO A 48 6.95 -3.96 -7.78
CA PRO A 48 7.40 -4.67 -6.59
C PRO A 48 8.74 -4.18 -6.04
N ALA A 49 9.72 -3.93 -6.90
CA ALA A 49 11.04 -3.45 -6.49
C ALA A 49 10.96 -2.02 -5.93
N TRP A 50 10.22 -1.15 -6.61
CA TRP A 50 9.95 0.22 -6.14
C TRP A 50 9.25 0.25 -4.77
N ALA A 51 8.20 -0.56 -4.58
CA ALA A 51 7.52 -0.66 -3.30
C ALA A 51 8.47 -1.16 -2.20
N ARG A 52 9.34 -2.13 -2.53
CA ARG A 52 10.38 -2.64 -1.63
C ARG A 52 11.38 -1.59 -1.20
N GLU A 53 11.89 -0.78 -2.12
CA GLU A 53 12.79 0.33 -1.81
C GLU A 53 12.13 1.32 -0.83
N LEU A 54 10.86 1.65 -1.04
CA LEU A 54 10.13 2.58 -0.17
C LEU A 54 9.91 2.07 1.25
N TRP A 55 9.49 0.80 1.43
CA TRP A 55 9.21 0.29 2.78
C TRP A 55 10.47 -0.10 3.56
N SER A 56 11.54 -0.50 2.86
CA SER A 56 12.79 -0.94 3.48
C SER A 56 13.70 0.22 3.91
N ASP A 57 13.56 1.42 3.35
CA ASP A 57 14.34 2.60 3.74
C ASP A 57 13.88 3.13 5.11
N PRO A 58 14.70 3.00 6.19
CA PRO A 58 14.33 3.46 7.53
C PRO A 58 14.32 4.99 7.65
N GLY A 59 14.90 5.72 6.70
CA GLY A 59 14.87 7.18 6.64
C GLY A 59 13.54 7.74 6.14
N ARG A 60 12.64 6.89 5.63
CA ARG A 60 11.30 7.30 5.21
C ARG A 60 10.35 7.38 6.39
N SER A 61 9.42 8.31 6.29
CA SER A 61 8.35 8.46 7.28
C SER A 61 7.53 7.16 7.42
N PRO A 62 7.03 6.85 8.62
CA PRO A 62 6.27 5.62 8.88
C PRO A 62 5.11 5.39 7.91
N GLU A 63 4.37 6.44 7.55
CA GLU A 63 3.23 6.34 6.63
C GLU A 63 3.63 5.90 5.22
N ILE A 64 4.78 6.36 4.72
CA ILE A 64 5.30 5.97 3.41
C ILE A 64 5.70 4.50 3.46
N ARG A 65 6.37 4.08 4.54
CA ARG A 65 6.84 2.71 4.70
C ARG A 65 5.69 1.72 4.81
N ILE A 66 4.67 2.04 5.62
CA ILE A 66 3.47 1.21 5.77
C ILE A 66 2.68 1.16 4.46
N GLY A 67 2.43 2.32 3.83
CA GLY A 67 1.71 2.39 2.55
C GLY A 67 2.41 1.61 1.44
N ALA A 68 3.74 1.68 1.37
CA ALA A 68 4.55 0.91 0.43
C ALA A 68 4.58 -0.59 0.77
N GLY A 69 4.55 -0.95 2.05
CA GLY A 69 4.41 -2.33 2.49
C GLY A 69 3.10 -2.96 2.03
N LEU A 70 1.98 -2.25 2.21
CA LEU A 70 0.67 -2.66 1.71
C LEU A 70 0.64 -2.75 0.17
N ALA A 71 1.22 -1.75 -0.51
CA ALA A 71 1.37 -1.78 -1.97
C ALA A 71 2.14 -3.02 -2.45
N TRP A 72 3.24 -3.37 -1.77
CA TRP A 72 4.04 -4.55 -2.09
C TRP A 72 3.21 -5.84 -1.94
N LEU A 73 2.46 -5.99 -0.85
CA LEU A 73 1.56 -7.15 -0.65
C LEU A 73 0.48 -7.25 -1.74
N CYS A 74 0.00 -6.12 -2.27
CA CYS A 74 -0.96 -6.09 -3.37
C CYS A 74 -0.35 -6.47 -4.73
N LEU A 75 0.97 -6.31 -4.88
CA LEU A 75 1.69 -6.48 -6.14
C LEU A 75 2.32 -7.87 -6.28
N VAL A 76 2.64 -8.53 -5.17
CA VAL A 76 3.45 -9.76 -5.15
C VAL A 76 2.70 -10.90 -4.48
N GLY A 77 2.72 -12.09 -5.09
CA GLY A 77 2.18 -13.33 -4.50
C GLY A 77 3.22 -14.16 -3.73
N ASP A 78 4.42 -13.62 -3.57
CA ASP A 78 5.56 -14.27 -2.93
C ASP A 78 5.39 -14.30 -1.39
N PRO A 79 6.10 -15.20 -0.68
CA PRO A 79 6.13 -15.16 0.76
C PRO A 79 6.56 -13.79 1.29
N VAL A 80 5.80 -13.29 2.26
CA VAL A 80 6.07 -11.98 2.87
C VAL A 80 7.41 -12.01 3.63
N PRO A 81 8.36 -11.11 3.31
CA PRO A 81 9.63 -10.98 4.02
C PRO A 81 9.41 -10.70 5.51
N ASP A 82 10.27 -11.25 6.36
CA ASP A 82 10.14 -11.09 7.82
C ASP A 82 10.27 -9.63 8.27
N GLU A 83 11.09 -8.83 7.57
CA GLU A 83 11.23 -7.40 7.87
C GLU A 83 9.93 -6.63 7.57
N LEU A 84 9.25 -7.00 6.48
CA LEU A 84 7.97 -6.40 6.12
C LEU A 84 6.86 -6.85 7.09
N ARG A 85 6.87 -8.13 7.50
CA ARG A 85 5.96 -8.64 8.53
C ARG A 85 6.18 -7.89 9.85
N ALA A 86 7.42 -7.75 10.30
CA ALA A 86 7.76 -7.01 11.52
C ALA A 86 7.28 -5.56 11.45
N LEU A 87 7.58 -4.85 10.36
CA LEU A 87 7.13 -3.48 10.12
C LEU A 87 5.60 -3.33 10.26
N LEU A 88 4.83 -4.18 9.57
CA LEU A 88 3.37 -4.07 9.54
C LEU A 88 2.71 -4.52 10.86
N THR A 89 3.35 -5.40 11.62
CA THR A 89 2.87 -5.84 12.94
C THR A 89 3.37 -4.98 14.10
N ASP A 90 4.23 -4.00 13.83
CA ASP A 90 4.78 -3.13 14.85
C ASP A 90 3.66 -2.30 15.53
N PRO A 91 3.57 -2.26 16.86
CA PRO A 91 2.55 -1.50 17.58
C PRO A 91 2.56 0.00 17.26
N SER A 92 3.68 0.57 16.83
CA SER A 92 3.78 1.96 16.39
C SER A 92 3.00 2.23 15.09
N THR A 93 2.70 1.19 14.29
CA THR A 93 1.80 1.28 13.13
C THR A 93 0.39 1.71 13.56
N ASP A 94 -0.03 1.40 14.79
CA ASP A 94 -1.33 1.83 15.32
C ASP A 94 -1.43 3.37 15.42
N GLN A 95 -0.30 4.09 15.52
CA GLN A 95 -0.25 5.56 15.50
C GLN A 95 -0.64 6.14 14.13
N CYS A 96 -0.54 5.34 13.07
CA CYS A 96 -1.00 5.71 11.74
C CYS A 96 -2.46 5.29 11.48
N SER A 97 -3.12 4.54 12.38
CA SER A 97 -4.48 4.03 12.15
C SER A 97 -5.48 5.13 11.76
N ASP A 98 -5.48 6.25 12.46
CA ASP A 98 -6.39 7.38 12.18
C ASP A 98 -6.15 8.01 10.79
N LEU A 99 -4.91 8.00 10.33
CA LEU A 99 -4.52 8.46 9.00
C LEU A 99 -5.05 7.49 7.95
N PHE A 100 -4.87 6.19 8.17
CA PHE A 100 -5.32 5.15 7.23
C PHE A 100 -6.85 5.05 7.15
N GLN A 101 -7.59 5.34 8.23
CA GLN A 101 -9.06 5.45 8.17
C GLN A 101 -9.56 6.55 7.22
N ARG A 102 -8.75 7.60 7.01
CA ARG A 102 -9.08 8.71 6.10
C ARG A 102 -8.72 8.40 4.66
N VAL A 103 -8.09 7.26 4.39
CA VAL A 103 -7.75 6.83 3.05
C VAL A 103 -9.03 6.25 2.39
N PRO A 104 -9.47 6.77 1.23
CA PRO A 104 -10.82 6.51 0.70
C PRO A 104 -11.20 5.04 0.48
N TRP A 105 -10.25 4.15 0.20
CA TRP A 105 -10.50 2.74 -0.08
C TRP A 105 -10.48 1.85 1.19
N LEU A 106 -10.18 2.41 2.37
CA LEU A 106 -10.28 1.74 3.67
C LEU A 106 -11.62 2.00 4.39
N GLY A 107 -12.56 2.70 3.75
CA GLY A 107 -13.88 3.01 4.31
C GLY A 107 -14.74 1.84 4.83
N PRO A 108 -14.63 0.59 4.33
CA PRO A 108 -15.33 -0.55 4.94
C PRO A 108 -14.59 -1.15 6.15
N VAL A 109 -13.38 -0.70 6.43
CA VAL A 109 -12.51 -1.29 7.44
C VAL A 109 -12.65 -0.51 8.74
N ASP A 110 -13.55 -1.01 9.59
CA ASP A 110 -14.09 -0.47 10.83
C ASP A 110 -13.18 0.46 11.66
N ALA A 111 -13.76 1.56 12.16
CA ALA A 111 -13.11 2.77 12.68
C ALA A 111 -12.30 2.62 13.98
N ASN A 112 -12.07 1.39 14.47
CA ASN A 112 -11.31 1.13 15.69
C ASN A 112 -10.18 0.10 15.53
N SER A 113 -10.13 -0.66 14.43
CA SER A 113 -9.08 -1.70 14.23
C SER A 113 -8.78 -2.01 12.76
N GLY A 114 -9.30 -1.19 11.83
CA GLY A 114 -9.34 -1.57 10.44
C GLY A 114 -7.99 -1.84 9.81
N LEU A 115 -6.99 -0.98 10.04
CA LEU A 115 -5.65 -1.18 9.49
C LEU A 115 -5.00 -2.48 9.97
N ARG A 116 -5.01 -2.75 11.28
CA ARG A 116 -4.43 -3.96 11.87
C ARG A 116 -5.14 -5.23 11.40
N ARG A 117 -6.47 -5.16 11.27
CA ARG A 117 -7.28 -6.24 10.71
C ARG A 117 -6.95 -6.47 9.23
N CYS A 118 -6.87 -5.42 8.43
CA CYS A 118 -6.51 -5.49 7.01
C CYS A 118 -5.10 -6.10 6.82
N ILE A 119 -4.13 -5.63 7.60
CA ILE A 119 -2.77 -6.20 7.64
C ILE A 119 -2.83 -7.68 8.00
N HIS A 120 -3.58 -8.05 9.04
CA HIS A 120 -3.73 -9.44 9.42
C HIS A 120 -4.32 -10.29 8.28
N GLU A 121 -5.44 -9.87 7.69
CA GLU A 121 -6.10 -10.56 6.57
C GLU A 121 -5.17 -10.72 5.35
N MET A 122 -4.37 -9.70 5.02
CA MET A 122 -3.39 -9.78 3.92
C MET A 122 -2.20 -10.70 4.23
N LEU A 123 -1.77 -10.77 5.49
CA LEU A 123 -0.66 -11.62 5.92
C LEU A 123 -1.08 -13.08 6.16
N THR A 124 -2.37 -13.34 6.37
CA THR A 124 -2.95 -14.68 6.56
C THR A 124 -4.11 -14.94 5.61
N PRO A 125 -3.85 -15.13 4.29
CA PRO A 125 -4.91 -15.34 3.30
C PRO A 125 -5.68 -16.66 3.46
N ASP A 126 -5.23 -17.56 4.33
CA ASP A 126 -5.73 -18.95 4.47
C ASP A 126 -6.72 -19.19 5.63
N VAL A 127 -7.33 -18.15 6.21
CA VAL A 127 -8.43 -18.36 7.17
C VAL A 127 -9.77 -18.32 6.40
N PRO A 128 -10.48 -19.45 6.25
CA PRO A 128 -11.81 -19.44 5.63
C PRO A 128 -12.72 -18.60 6.52
N TRP A 129 -13.36 -17.60 5.92
CA TRP A 129 -14.42 -16.75 6.51
C TRP A 129 -15.70 -17.52 6.89
N HIS A 130 -15.63 -18.85 6.95
CA HIS A 130 -16.67 -19.75 7.39
C HIS A 130 -16.21 -20.52 8.63
N SER A 131 -16.25 -19.90 9.79
CA SER A 131 -16.52 -20.58 11.08
C SER A 131 -16.69 -19.57 12.21
N VAL A 132 -17.75 -18.78 12.18
CA VAL A 132 -18.49 -18.48 13.42
C VAL A 132 -19.97 -18.58 13.07
N ARG A 133 -20.61 -19.61 13.62
CA ARG A 133 -22.05 -19.82 13.61
C ARG A 133 -22.63 -19.24 14.89
#